data_AF-S2JMC5-F1
#
_entry.id   AF-S2JMC5-F1
#
_cell.length_a   1.000
_cell.length_b   1.000
_cell.length_c   1.000
_cell.angle_alpha   90.00
_cell.angle_beta   90.00
_cell.angle_gamma   90.00
#
_symmetry.space_group_name_H-M   'P 1'
#
loop_
_entity.id
_entity.type
_entity.pdbx_description
1 polymer ?
#
loop_
_entity_poly.entity_id
_entity_poly.type
_entity_poly.pdbx_seq_one_letter_code
_entity_poly.pdbx_strand_id
1 'polypeptide(L)'
;MTDQQTQQQSTFWRVCDELGECHCDFRYTIYDCEETYIAKILYTVTAVVSGILALIAIIVLYFRLNYRNQKIFEMRNGFPRPKPIESMGLFGIIFNLLQMVHAIFMLTNSIPNPVFRSFMFEVGFQFGYCCFACYLFGVAYTLSESSRVIYSNWVKSHIAVNILCLATITFPFLTNTSCALAAGIYAVRGNNEMASKLTMAQYYFWTFYCGYLGTLLLFAGVRLMRLLDKHLLVQSELRVNIQKVKTGALKVRIIVVVGTSCMWIFAFLLGLYSACREAVMTNQVTNMVVAAVWLFAGPIATFFVEIAVLINPEIAAQLGHLSFGSSSDSRMSHDQLGSNSRKLTSFELGLSTKAKSTQSNFITSTLQLDEDVRFSFNIIKRPEDSMDVLLLDEKESVSISNDSGKLTKVEQEQQKYNATIGRVRTPPPFRTNASSSENSSVL
;
A
#
# COMPACT_ATOMS: atom_id res chain seq x y z
N MET A 1 -40.73 26.41 34.10
CA MET A 1 -39.60 27.07 34.80
C MET A 1 -38.67 26.07 35.48
N THR A 2 -38.60 24.82 34.99
CA THR A 2 -37.79 23.73 35.58
C THR A 2 -36.68 23.22 34.64
N ASP A 3 -36.53 23.81 33.45
CA ASP A 3 -35.58 23.33 32.42
C ASP A 3 -34.20 24.04 32.43
N GLN A 4 -34.02 25.11 33.21
CA GLN A 4 -32.74 25.84 33.24
C GLN A 4 -31.72 25.30 34.24
N GLN A 5 -32.12 24.49 35.23
CA GLN A 5 -31.19 23.93 36.22
C GLN A 5 -30.46 22.66 35.73
N THR A 6 -30.92 22.03 34.65
CA THR A 6 -30.26 20.84 34.08
C THR A 6 -29.14 21.19 33.10
N GLN A 7 -29.03 22.46 32.67
CA GLN A 7 -28.03 22.89 31.69
C GLN A 7 -26.63 23.17 32.27
N GLN A 8 -26.49 23.21 33.59
CA GLN A 8 -25.24 23.60 34.27
C GLN A 8 -24.47 22.42 34.89
N GLN A 9 -24.86 21.18 34.58
CA GLN A 9 -24.17 20.00 35.11
C GLN A 9 -23.07 19.56 34.14
N SER A 10 -21.82 19.59 34.59
CA SER A 10 -20.68 19.06 33.84
C SER A 10 -20.89 17.55 33.60
N THR A 11 -20.85 17.15 32.34
CA THR A 11 -20.95 15.75 31.92
C THR A 11 -19.66 15.34 31.24
N PHE A 12 -19.43 14.04 31.08
CA PHE A 12 -18.22 13.54 30.42
C PHE A 12 -17.94 14.14 29.03
N TRP A 13 -18.98 14.52 28.29
CA TRP A 13 -18.89 15.06 26.93
C TRP A 13 -19.17 16.57 26.83
N ARG A 14 -19.46 17.24 27.96
CA ARG A 14 -19.68 18.68 28.06
C ARG A 14 -19.06 19.20 29.35
N VAL A 15 -17.98 19.96 29.23
CA VAL A 15 -17.29 20.59 30.35
C VAL A 15 -17.69 22.05 30.36
N CYS A 16 -18.19 22.56 31.49
CA CYS A 16 -18.56 23.97 31.61
C CYS A 16 -17.62 24.67 32.57
N ASP A 17 -17.15 25.84 32.17
CA ASP A 17 -16.24 26.68 32.93
C ASP A 17 -16.98 27.48 34.01
N GLU A 18 -16.22 28.11 34.91
CA GLU A 18 -16.76 28.94 36.01
C GLU A 18 -17.62 30.12 35.53
N LEU A 19 -17.40 30.57 34.28
CA LEU A 19 -18.16 31.63 33.63
C LEU A 19 -19.51 31.15 33.06
N GLY A 20 -19.80 29.85 33.14
CA GLY A 20 -21.02 29.23 32.59
C GLY A 20 -20.95 28.93 31.09
N GLU A 21 -19.80 29.11 30.46
CA GLU A 21 -19.53 28.70 29.08
C GLU A 21 -19.26 27.20 29.03
N CYS A 22 -19.90 26.48 28.11
CA CYS A 22 -19.76 25.04 27.98
C CYS A 22 -19.02 24.66 26.70
N HIS A 23 -17.99 23.84 26.86
CA HIS A 23 -17.16 23.27 25.82
C HIS A 23 -17.56 21.82 25.54
N CYS A 24 -17.70 21.49 24.26
CA CYS A 24 -18.15 20.18 23.83
C CYS A 24 -16.98 19.29 23.39
N ASP A 25 -17.05 18.01 23.76
CA ASP A 25 -16.23 16.99 23.11
C ASP A 25 -16.79 16.71 21.72
N PHE A 26 -16.06 17.14 20.68
CA PHE A 26 -16.49 17.09 19.27
C PHE A 26 -16.87 15.67 18.80
N ARG A 27 -16.43 14.63 19.51
CA ARG A 27 -16.72 13.22 19.24
C ARG A 27 -18.13 12.80 19.66
N TYR A 28 -18.67 13.43 20.71
CA TYR A 28 -19.92 13.02 21.33
C TYR A 28 -21.05 14.01 21.04
N THR A 29 -20.78 15.31 21.00
CA THR A 29 -21.81 16.31 20.71
C THR A 29 -21.20 17.57 20.13
N ILE A 30 -21.99 18.29 19.35
CA ILE A 30 -21.64 19.60 18.76
C ILE A 30 -22.72 20.65 19.04
N TYR A 31 -23.68 20.37 19.92
CA TYR A 31 -24.79 21.27 20.24
C TYR A 31 -24.71 21.78 21.68
N ASP A 32 -25.29 22.96 21.88
CA ASP A 32 -25.32 23.74 23.13
C ASP A 32 -23.94 23.92 23.76
N CYS A 33 -22.95 24.19 22.91
CA CYS A 33 -21.60 24.61 23.29
C CYS A 33 -21.16 25.78 22.44
N GLU A 34 -20.16 26.53 22.89
CA GLU A 34 -19.64 27.70 22.19
C GLU A 34 -19.15 27.36 20.76
N GLU A 35 -18.58 26.16 20.59
CA GLU A 35 -17.97 25.74 19.33
C GLU A 35 -18.96 25.19 18.29
N THR A 36 -20.26 25.23 18.60
CA THR A 36 -21.33 24.66 17.77
C THR A 36 -21.23 25.12 16.30
N TYR A 37 -20.96 26.40 16.07
CA TYR A 37 -20.90 26.96 14.72
C TYR A 37 -19.74 26.37 13.90
N ILE A 38 -18.53 26.37 14.48
CA ILE A 38 -17.32 25.87 13.81
C ILE A 38 -17.42 24.36 13.60
N ALA A 39 -17.87 23.62 14.62
CA ALA A 39 -18.01 22.16 14.54
C ALA A 39 -19.00 21.74 13.44
N LYS A 40 -20.13 22.46 13.27
CA LYS A 40 -21.08 22.22 12.17
C LYS A 40 -20.43 22.40 10.79
N ILE A 41 -19.58 23.42 10.61
CA ILE A 41 -18.85 23.61 9.34
C ILE A 41 -17.91 22.44 9.09
N LEU A 42 -17.12 22.04 10.09
CA LEU A 42 -16.17 20.92 9.98
C LEU A 42 -16.88 19.64 9.54
N TYR A 43 -17.96 19.25 10.24
CA TYR A 43 -18.71 18.05 9.91
C TYR A 43 -19.42 18.13 8.56
N THR A 44 -19.91 19.30 8.15
CA THR A 44 -20.52 19.48 6.81
C THR A 44 -19.50 19.23 5.71
N VAL A 45 -18.31 19.83 5.84
CA VAL A 45 -17.23 19.64 4.86
C VAL A 45 -16.75 18.18 4.86
N THR A 46 -16.59 17.56 6.04
CA THR A 46 -16.24 16.13 6.12
C THR A 46 -17.26 15.24 5.42
N ALA A 47 -18.56 15.47 5.63
CA ALA A 47 -19.61 14.70 4.96
C ALA A 47 -19.53 14.81 3.44
N VAL A 48 -19.38 16.03 2.91
CA VAL A 48 -19.30 16.29 1.47
C VAL A 48 -18.02 15.68 0.87
N VAL A 49 -16.86 15.93 1.48
CA VAL A 49 -15.57 15.44 0.98
C VAL A 49 -15.51 13.92 1.01
N SER A 50 -15.87 13.28 2.13
CA SER A 50 -15.90 11.82 2.23
C SER A 50 -16.90 11.19 1.25
N GLY A 51 -18.06 11.82 1.03
CA GLY A 51 -19.03 11.34 0.03
C GLY A 51 -18.48 11.35 -1.40
N ILE A 52 -17.80 12.43 -1.79
CA ILE A 52 -17.17 12.56 -3.12
C ILE A 52 -16.05 11.52 -3.29
N LEU A 53 -15.17 11.37 -2.29
CA LEU A 53 -14.07 10.39 -2.33
C LEU A 53 -14.60 8.95 -2.41
N ALA A 54 -15.61 8.61 -1.60
CA ALA A 54 -16.26 7.30 -1.68
C ALA A 54 -16.81 7.02 -3.09
N LEU A 55 -17.46 8.00 -3.73
CA LEU A 55 -17.99 7.85 -5.08
C LEU A 55 -16.88 7.60 -6.12
N ILE A 56 -15.80 8.38 -6.07
CA ILE A 56 -14.64 8.20 -6.97
C ILE A 56 -14.03 6.81 -6.76
N ALA A 57 -13.79 6.42 -5.51
CA ALA A 57 -13.23 5.11 -5.19
C ALA A 57 -14.14 3.95 -5.63
N ILE A 58 -15.47 4.08 -5.50
CA ILE A 58 -16.43 3.09 -6.00
C ILE A 58 -16.31 2.93 -7.51
N ILE A 59 -16.25 4.02 -8.27
CA ILE A 59 -16.11 3.99 -9.73
C ILE A 59 -14.79 3.30 -10.13
N VAL A 60 -13.68 3.68 -9.48
CA VAL A 60 -12.35 3.10 -9.74
C VAL A 60 -12.33 1.61 -9.39
N LEU A 61 -12.88 1.21 -8.24
CA LEU A 61 -12.92 -0.19 -7.84
C LEU A 61 -13.83 -1.01 -8.76
N TYR A 62 -15.01 -0.49 -9.10
CA TYR A 62 -15.93 -1.13 -10.06
C TYR A 62 -15.26 -1.39 -11.40
N PHE A 63 -14.53 -0.39 -11.94
CA PHE A 63 -13.78 -0.55 -13.17
C PHE A 63 -12.74 -1.68 -13.06
N ARG A 64 -11.98 -1.74 -11.97
CA ARG A 64 -10.96 -2.78 -11.75
C ARG A 64 -11.55 -4.19 -11.57
N LEU A 65 -12.66 -4.31 -10.86
CA LEU A 65 -13.28 -5.61 -10.63
C LEU A 65 -13.94 -6.17 -11.89
N ASN A 66 -14.71 -5.35 -12.61
CA ASN A 66 -15.51 -5.83 -13.73
C ASN A 66 -14.77 -5.81 -15.07
N TYR A 67 -14.01 -4.75 -15.38
CA TYR A 67 -13.30 -4.67 -16.66
C TYR A 67 -11.96 -5.38 -16.63
N ARG A 68 -11.26 -5.40 -15.49
CA ARG A 68 -9.95 -6.06 -15.37
C ARG A 68 -10.01 -7.43 -14.68
N ASN A 69 -11.21 -7.90 -14.32
CA ASN A 69 -11.42 -9.20 -13.66
C ASN A 69 -10.52 -9.44 -12.44
N GLN A 70 -10.18 -8.36 -11.70
CA GLN A 70 -9.33 -8.44 -10.53
C GLN A 70 -10.14 -8.91 -9.32
N LYS A 71 -9.52 -9.71 -8.44
CA LYS A 71 -10.15 -10.17 -7.20
C LYS A 71 -9.66 -9.32 -6.04
N ILE A 72 -10.53 -9.04 -5.07
CA ILE A 72 -10.15 -8.29 -3.87
C ILE A 72 -9.32 -9.16 -2.92
N PHE A 73 -9.76 -10.40 -2.73
CA PHE A 73 -9.11 -11.39 -1.88
C PHE A 73 -8.88 -12.68 -2.66
N GLU A 74 -7.72 -13.28 -2.45
CA GLU A 74 -7.41 -14.63 -2.92
C GLU A 74 -7.34 -15.57 -1.71
N MET A 75 -8.12 -16.65 -1.73
CA MET A 75 -8.08 -17.67 -0.70
C MET A 75 -6.96 -18.66 -1.00
N ARG A 76 -5.99 -18.80 -0.09
CA ARG A 76 -4.93 -19.82 -0.19
C ARG A 76 -4.62 -20.40 1.18
N ASN A 77 -4.70 -21.72 1.30
CA ASN A 77 -4.51 -22.46 2.56
C ASN A 77 -5.48 -22.01 3.68
N GLY A 78 -6.72 -21.64 3.32
CA GLY A 78 -7.74 -21.20 4.28
C GLY A 78 -7.58 -19.76 4.80
N PHE A 79 -6.53 -19.03 4.39
CA PHE A 79 -6.33 -17.63 4.78
C PHE A 79 -6.67 -16.67 3.64
N PRO A 80 -7.42 -15.58 3.91
CA PRO A 80 -7.66 -14.54 2.92
C PRO A 80 -6.37 -13.75 2.68
N ARG A 81 -5.94 -13.67 1.42
CA ARG A 81 -4.80 -12.83 1.01
C ARG A 81 -5.33 -11.58 0.29
N PRO A 82 -5.20 -10.39 0.89
CA PRO A 82 -5.63 -9.15 0.24
C PRO A 82 -4.77 -8.87 -0.99
N LYS A 83 -5.41 -8.49 -2.10
CA LYS A 83 -4.70 -7.80 -3.19
C LYS A 83 -4.52 -6.34 -2.79
N PRO A 84 -3.30 -5.79 -2.83
CA PRO A 84 -2.96 -4.57 -2.12
C PRO A 84 -3.79 -3.36 -2.57
N ILE A 85 -4.08 -3.21 -3.86
CA ILE A 85 -4.80 -2.02 -4.37
C ILE A 85 -6.31 -2.19 -4.22
N GLU A 86 -6.83 -3.37 -4.52
CA GLU A 86 -8.27 -3.67 -4.52
C GLU A 86 -8.82 -3.72 -3.09
N SER A 87 -8.10 -4.37 -2.17
CA SER A 87 -8.51 -4.43 -0.76
C SER A 87 -8.39 -3.07 -0.06
N MET A 88 -7.32 -2.31 -0.34
CA MET A 88 -7.16 -0.94 0.13
C MET A 88 -8.31 -0.06 -0.39
N GLY A 89 -8.66 -0.17 -1.68
CA GLY A 89 -9.81 0.54 -2.24
C GLY A 89 -11.14 0.20 -1.55
N LEU A 90 -11.41 -1.09 -1.31
CA LEU A 90 -12.61 -1.53 -0.60
C LEU A 90 -12.72 -0.92 0.80
N PHE A 91 -11.66 -1.04 1.61
CA PHE A 91 -11.67 -0.51 2.97
C PHE A 91 -11.65 1.01 3.02
N GLY A 92 -11.04 1.68 2.03
CA GLY A 92 -11.13 3.13 1.85
C GLY A 92 -12.54 3.63 1.53
N ILE A 93 -13.30 2.88 0.73
CA ILE A 93 -14.72 3.17 0.47
C ILE A 93 -15.52 3.04 1.77
N ILE A 94 -15.36 1.93 2.49
CA ILE A 94 -16.08 1.70 3.75
C ILE A 94 -15.75 2.81 4.77
N PHE A 95 -14.46 3.17 4.90
CA PHE A 95 -14.01 4.27 5.74
C PHE A 95 -14.74 5.59 5.41
N ASN A 96 -14.73 6.01 4.13
CA ASN A 96 -15.33 7.28 3.72
C ASN A 96 -16.86 7.26 3.85
N LEU A 97 -17.53 6.15 3.54
CA LEU A 97 -18.98 6.03 3.75
C LEU A 97 -19.34 6.13 5.23
N LEU A 98 -18.60 5.45 6.12
CA LEU A 98 -18.83 5.52 7.56
C LEU A 98 -18.57 6.92 8.11
N GLN A 99 -17.52 7.61 7.63
CA GLN A 99 -17.27 8.99 8.03
C GLN A 99 -18.35 9.96 7.56
N MET A 100 -18.87 9.77 6.34
CA MET A 100 -20.01 10.53 5.86
C MET A 100 -21.25 10.30 6.74
N VAL A 101 -21.57 9.04 7.04
CA VAL A 101 -22.72 8.67 7.89
C VAL A 101 -22.56 9.23 9.31
N HIS A 102 -21.38 9.10 9.90
CA HIS A 102 -21.08 9.65 11.22
C HIS A 102 -21.25 11.18 11.23
N ALA A 103 -20.71 11.88 10.24
CA ALA A 103 -20.87 13.32 10.12
C ALA A 103 -22.34 13.76 9.97
N ILE A 104 -23.14 13.03 9.19
CA ILE A 104 -24.58 13.28 9.07
C ILE A 104 -25.28 13.09 10.42
N PHE A 105 -24.99 12.01 11.16
CA PHE A 105 -25.58 11.79 12.48
C PHE A 105 -25.22 12.90 13.49
N MET A 106 -24.00 13.44 13.42
CA MET A 106 -23.60 14.58 14.23
C MET A 106 -24.34 15.86 13.83
N LEU A 107 -24.59 16.10 12.53
CA LEU A 107 -25.28 17.29 12.01
C LEU A 107 -26.80 17.25 12.16
N THR A 108 -27.41 16.08 12.22
CA THR A 108 -28.87 15.94 12.39
C THR A 108 -29.28 15.71 13.84
N ASN A 109 -28.31 15.45 14.74
CA ASN A 109 -28.54 15.06 16.13
C ASN A 109 -29.50 13.86 16.31
N SER A 110 -29.70 13.03 15.27
CA SER A 110 -30.80 12.04 15.26
C SER A 110 -30.66 10.93 16.30
N ILE A 111 -29.42 10.61 16.71
CA ILE A 111 -29.13 9.60 17.73
C ILE A 111 -28.33 10.27 18.85
N PRO A 112 -28.99 10.82 19.90
CA PRO A 112 -28.32 11.50 21.01
C PRO A 112 -27.65 10.53 22.02
N ASN A 113 -27.54 9.24 21.69
CA ASN A 113 -26.90 8.26 22.57
C ASN A 113 -25.36 8.35 22.46
N PRO A 114 -24.65 8.75 23.53
CA PRO A 114 -23.19 8.92 23.51
C PRO A 114 -22.44 7.59 23.30
N VAL A 115 -23.01 6.45 23.70
CA VAL A 115 -22.41 5.11 23.47
C VAL A 115 -22.32 4.84 21.98
N PHE A 116 -23.41 5.08 21.25
CA PHE A 116 -23.47 4.84 19.82
C PHE A 116 -22.58 5.80 19.04
N ARG A 117 -22.52 7.08 19.44
CA ARG A 117 -21.62 8.07 18.81
C ARG A 117 -20.15 7.70 18.99
N SER A 118 -19.75 7.31 20.20
CA SER A 118 -18.41 6.77 20.50
C SER A 118 -18.07 5.61 19.58
N PHE A 119 -18.97 4.64 19.47
CA PHE A 119 -18.78 3.47 18.62
C PHE A 119 -18.64 3.84 17.14
N MET A 120 -19.59 4.62 16.59
CA MET A 120 -19.59 4.99 15.18
C MET A 120 -18.35 5.79 14.79
N PHE A 121 -17.92 6.71 15.65
CA PHE A 121 -16.70 7.48 15.46
C PHE A 121 -15.48 6.56 15.30
N GLU A 122 -15.34 5.58 16.19
CA GLU A 122 -14.17 4.69 16.22
C GLU A 122 -14.17 3.65 15.09
N VAL A 123 -15.34 3.11 14.75
CA VAL A 123 -15.47 2.09 13.69
C VAL A 123 -15.03 2.63 12.33
N GLY A 124 -15.31 3.90 12.02
CA GLY A 124 -14.79 4.54 10.82
C GLY A 124 -13.27 4.42 10.75
N PHE A 125 -12.55 4.91 11.76
CA PHE A 125 -11.09 4.86 11.81
C PHE A 125 -10.52 3.44 11.78
N GLN A 126 -11.21 2.44 12.34
CA GLN A 126 -10.80 1.04 12.25
C GLN A 126 -10.73 0.53 10.79
N PHE A 127 -11.68 0.93 9.95
CA PHE A 127 -11.64 0.61 8.52
C PHE A 127 -10.55 1.40 7.77
N GLY A 128 -10.32 2.65 8.17
CA GLY A 128 -9.19 3.45 7.66
C GLY A 128 -7.82 2.81 8.00
N TYR A 129 -7.69 2.25 9.19
CA TYR A 129 -6.51 1.47 9.59
C TYR A 129 -6.38 0.18 8.78
N CYS A 130 -7.48 -0.55 8.56
CA CYS A 130 -7.49 -1.76 7.72
C CYS A 130 -7.06 -1.50 6.28
N CYS A 131 -7.45 -0.36 5.72
CA CYS A 131 -7.06 0.07 4.39
C CYS A 131 -5.53 -0.02 4.19
N PHE A 132 -4.76 0.57 5.12
CA PHE A 132 -3.31 0.54 5.06
C PHE A 132 -2.69 -0.79 5.48
N ALA A 133 -3.29 -1.50 6.45
CA ALA A 133 -2.85 -2.85 6.83
C ALA A 133 -2.97 -3.83 5.64
N CYS A 134 -4.11 -3.84 4.96
CA CYS A 134 -4.33 -4.69 3.79
C CYS A 134 -3.40 -4.33 2.62
N TYR A 135 -3.09 -3.05 2.42
CA TYR A 135 -2.07 -2.65 1.46
C TYR A 135 -0.69 -3.24 1.80
N LEU A 136 -0.23 -3.05 3.04
CA LEU A 136 1.06 -3.55 3.53
C LEU A 136 1.18 -5.07 3.33
N PHE A 137 0.21 -5.84 3.84
CA PHE A 137 0.25 -7.29 3.75
C PHE A 137 -0.01 -7.79 2.32
N GLY A 138 -0.83 -7.11 1.52
CA GLY A 138 -1.03 -7.44 0.12
C GLY A 138 0.24 -7.29 -0.71
N VAL A 139 1.02 -6.23 -0.44
CA VAL A 139 2.35 -6.04 -1.00
C VAL A 139 3.30 -7.15 -0.54
N ALA A 140 3.31 -7.47 0.75
CA ALA A 140 4.12 -8.55 1.31
C ALA A 140 3.88 -9.89 0.59
N TYR A 141 2.61 -10.24 0.36
CA TYR A 141 2.23 -11.46 -0.34
C TYR A 141 2.65 -11.44 -1.81
N THR A 142 2.43 -10.32 -2.50
CA THR A 142 2.81 -10.18 -3.91
C THR A 142 4.32 -10.35 -4.10
N LEU A 143 5.13 -9.76 -3.21
CA LEU A 143 6.59 -9.92 -3.23
C LEU A 143 7.05 -11.35 -2.93
N SER A 144 6.31 -12.05 -2.07
CA SER A 144 6.59 -13.44 -1.74
C SER A 144 6.48 -14.38 -2.94
N GLU A 145 5.56 -14.05 -3.85
CA GLU A 145 5.29 -14.82 -5.05
C GLU A 145 6.23 -14.45 -6.20
N SER A 146 6.59 -13.17 -6.32
CA SER A 146 7.48 -12.70 -7.38
C SER A 146 8.94 -13.12 -7.20
N SER A 147 9.42 -13.30 -5.97
CA SER A 147 10.85 -13.49 -5.71
C SER A 147 11.11 -14.34 -4.48
N ARG A 148 11.06 -15.67 -4.65
CA ARG A 148 11.18 -16.62 -3.53
C ARG A 148 12.49 -16.46 -2.72
N VAL A 149 13.60 -16.17 -3.40
CA VAL A 149 14.93 -15.95 -2.81
C VAL A 149 14.98 -14.68 -1.95
N ILE A 150 14.30 -13.61 -2.39
CA ILE A 150 14.27 -12.34 -1.66
C ILE A 150 13.33 -12.48 -0.45
N TYR A 151 12.21 -13.17 -0.64
CA TYR A 151 11.23 -13.40 0.40
C TYR A 151 11.73 -14.33 1.51
N SER A 152 12.47 -15.41 1.19
CA SER A 152 13.08 -16.28 2.20
C SER A 152 14.05 -15.53 3.11
N ASN A 153 14.71 -14.48 2.59
CA ASN A 153 15.56 -13.57 3.36
C ASN A 153 14.77 -12.50 4.12
N TRP A 154 13.47 -12.35 3.88
CA TRP A 154 12.62 -11.38 4.57
C TRP A 154 11.78 -12.02 5.66
N VAL A 155 11.09 -13.10 5.32
CA VAL A 155 10.22 -13.81 6.25
C VAL A 155 10.45 -15.31 6.12
N LYS A 156 11.01 -15.89 7.18
CA LYS A 156 11.28 -17.33 7.25
C LYS A 156 10.00 -18.19 7.21
N SER A 157 8.84 -17.65 7.60
CA SER A 157 7.59 -18.41 7.69
C SER A 157 6.36 -17.65 7.16
N HIS A 158 5.70 -18.19 6.14
CA HIS A 158 4.43 -17.66 5.61
C HIS A 158 3.29 -17.69 6.64
N ILE A 159 3.29 -18.65 7.56
CA ILE A 159 2.27 -18.76 8.61
C ILE A 159 2.38 -17.56 9.56
N ALA A 160 3.60 -17.16 9.91
CA ALA A 160 3.83 -16.01 10.77
C ALA A 160 3.27 -14.71 10.15
N VAL A 161 3.44 -14.49 8.84
CA VAL A 161 2.86 -13.32 8.15
C VAL A 161 1.33 -13.34 8.18
N ASN A 162 0.72 -14.52 7.97
CA ASN A 162 -0.74 -14.64 8.03
C ASN A 162 -1.28 -14.32 9.43
N ILE A 163 -0.65 -14.87 10.47
CA ILE A 163 -1.03 -14.59 11.86
C ILE A 163 -0.83 -13.09 12.16
N LEU A 164 0.28 -12.51 11.71
CA LEU A 164 0.57 -11.09 11.91
C LEU A 164 -0.45 -10.20 11.20
N CYS A 165 -0.82 -10.53 9.97
CA CYS A 165 -1.86 -9.84 9.19
C CYS A 165 -3.20 -9.88 9.93
N LEU A 166 -3.64 -11.08 10.33
CA LEU A 166 -4.90 -11.26 11.05
C LEU A 166 -4.88 -10.54 12.41
N ALA A 167 -3.79 -10.62 13.16
CA ALA A 167 -3.61 -9.94 14.43
C ALA A 167 -3.66 -8.42 14.27
N THR A 168 -2.94 -7.89 13.27
CA THR A 168 -2.88 -6.45 13.00
C THR A 168 -4.25 -5.90 12.64
N ILE A 169 -5.06 -6.64 11.87
CA ILE A 169 -6.41 -6.22 11.49
C ILE A 169 -7.41 -6.40 12.65
N THR A 170 -7.39 -7.55 13.33
CA THR A 170 -8.43 -7.90 14.30
C THR A 170 -8.24 -7.26 15.67
N PHE A 171 -7.00 -7.11 16.16
CA PHE A 171 -6.79 -6.60 17.51
C PHE A 171 -7.32 -5.18 17.72
N PRO A 172 -7.08 -4.20 16.82
CA PRO A 172 -7.64 -2.85 16.97
C PRO A 172 -9.17 -2.85 17.02
N PHE A 173 -9.84 -3.73 16.27
CA PHE A 173 -11.30 -3.87 16.33
C PHE A 173 -11.74 -4.33 17.71
N LEU A 174 -11.07 -5.33 18.29
CA LEU A 174 -11.46 -5.88 19.58
C LEU A 174 -11.18 -4.90 20.72
N THR A 175 -9.96 -4.36 20.80
CA THR A 175 -9.54 -3.51 21.92
C THR A 175 -10.21 -2.14 21.87
N ASN A 176 -10.15 -1.42 20.75
CA ASN A 176 -10.70 -0.07 20.66
C ASN A 176 -12.22 -0.07 20.76
N THR A 177 -12.93 -1.03 20.14
CA THR A 177 -14.39 -1.12 20.27
C THR A 177 -14.81 -1.42 21.70
N SER A 178 -14.11 -2.33 22.38
CA SER A 178 -14.41 -2.66 23.78
C SER A 178 -14.22 -1.45 24.68
N CYS A 179 -13.11 -0.71 24.53
CA CYS A 179 -12.86 0.51 25.30
C CYS A 179 -13.88 1.61 24.97
N ALA A 180 -14.21 1.83 23.71
CA ALA A 180 -15.14 2.87 23.27
C ALA A 180 -16.57 2.64 23.79
N LEU A 181 -17.03 1.39 23.75
CA LEU A 181 -18.33 0.99 24.29
C LEU A 181 -18.34 1.09 25.82
N ALA A 182 -17.31 0.57 26.48
CA ALA A 182 -17.20 0.65 27.93
C ALA A 182 -17.16 2.11 28.42
N ALA A 183 -16.36 2.98 27.77
CA ALA A 183 -16.29 4.40 28.07
C ALA A 183 -17.67 5.07 27.94
N GLY A 184 -18.39 4.79 26.85
CA GLY A 184 -19.76 5.28 26.65
C GLY A 184 -20.72 4.83 27.76
N ILE A 185 -20.69 3.55 28.14
CA ILE A 185 -21.57 3.00 29.17
C ILE A 185 -21.31 3.65 30.53
N TYR A 186 -20.03 3.80 30.92
CA TYR A 186 -19.67 4.45 32.17
C TYR A 186 -20.04 5.94 32.17
N ALA A 187 -19.92 6.61 31.02
CA ALA A 187 -20.31 8.00 30.87
C ALA A 187 -21.83 8.19 31.06
N VAL A 188 -22.66 7.30 30.49
CA VAL A 188 -24.14 7.34 30.71
C VAL A 188 -24.52 7.04 32.16
N ARG A 189 -23.75 6.21 32.85
CA ARG A 189 -23.95 5.90 34.29
C ARG A 189 -23.48 7.02 35.23
N GLY A 190 -22.95 8.12 34.71
CA GLY A 190 -22.42 9.24 35.50
C GLY A 190 -21.06 8.98 36.14
N ASN A 191 -20.37 7.88 35.81
CA ASN A 191 -19.01 7.61 36.27
C ASN A 191 -17.99 8.21 35.28
N ASN A 192 -17.84 9.54 35.35
CA ASN A 192 -16.99 10.30 34.44
C ASN A 192 -15.50 9.94 34.58
N GLU A 193 -15.05 9.58 35.78
CA GLU A 193 -13.65 9.20 36.03
C GLU A 193 -13.28 7.92 35.27
N MET A 194 -14.11 6.87 35.38
CA MET A 194 -13.87 5.61 34.68
C MET A 194 -13.98 5.78 33.16
N ALA A 195 -14.96 6.58 32.70
CA ALA A 195 -15.10 6.90 31.29
C ALA A 195 -13.85 7.61 30.72
N SER A 196 -13.26 8.52 31.51
CA SER A 196 -12.03 9.23 31.14
C SER A 196 -10.83 8.29 31.06
N LYS A 197 -10.62 7.44 32.06
CA LYS A 197 -9.53 6.43 32.06
C LYS A 197 -9.63 5.47 30.88
N LEU A 198 -10.83 4.99 30.56
CA LEU A 198 -11.05 4.09 29.42
C LEU A 198 -10.80 4.79 28.08
N THR A 199 -11.21 6.06 27.95
CA THR A 199 -10.95 6.86 26.75
C THR A 199 -9.46 7.15 26.57
N MET A 200 -8.75 7.46 27.65
CA MET A 200 -7.28 7.60 27.61
C MET A 200 -6.62 6.28 27.19
N ALA A 201 -7.02 5.15 27.76
CA ALA A 201 -6.50 3.82 27.41
C ALA A 201 -6.73 3.50 25.93
N GLN A 202 -7.93 3.80 25.41
CA GLN A 202 -8.25 3.66 23.99
C GLN A 202 -7.30 4.47 23.09
N TYR A 203 -6.98 5.70 23.47
CA TYR A 203 -6.05 6.52 22.68
C TYR A 203 -4.60 6.11 22.79
N TYR A 204 -4.19 5.51 23.92
CA TYR A 204 -2.90 4.82 23.99
C TYR A 204 -2.86 3.59 23.07
N PHE A 205 -3.92 2.79 23.00
CA PHE A 205 -3.99 1.67 22.06
C PHE A 205 -3.91 2.15 20.60
N TRP A 206 -4.66 3.19 20.24
CA TRP A 206 -4.57 3.80 18.92
C TRP A 206 -3.18 4.33 18.60
N THR A 207 -2.54 5.02 19.55
CA THR A 207 -1.16 5.51 19.40
C THR A 207 -0.21 4.34 19.10
N PHE A 208 -0.32 3.25 19.87
CA PHE A 208 0.47 2.05 19.66
C PHE A 208 0.21 1.42 18.28
N TYR A 209 -1.05 1.21 17.90
CA TYR A 209 -1.39 0.58 16.62
C TYR A 209 -0.96 1.43 15.42
N CYS A 210 -1.24 2.74 15.44
CA CYS A 210 -0.82 3.65 14.38
C CYS A 210 0.71 3.73 14.28
N GLY A 211 1.43 3.84 15.40
CA GLY A 211 2.89 3.85 15.42
C GLY A 211 3.48 2.53 14.92
N TYR A 212 2.91 1.40 15.34
CA TYR A 212 3.29 0.07 14.90
C TYR A 212 3.10 -0.11 13.37
N LEU A 213 1.89 0.16 12.87
CA LEU A 213 1.58 0.04 11.44
C LEU A 213 2.40 1.03 10.60
N GLY A 214 2.55 2.28 11.07
CA GLY A 214 3.37 3.29 10.41
C GLY A 214 4.83 2.87 10.27
N THR A 215 5.39 2.24 11.32
CA THR A 215 6.75 1.68 11.29
C THR A 215 6.88 0.49 10.33
N LEU A 216 5.90 -0.42 10.33
CA LEU A 216 5.89 -1.54 9.38
C LEU A 216 5.75 -1.08 7.93
N LEU A 217 4.88 -0.11 7.66
CA LEU A 217 4.70 0.51 6.35
C LEU A 217 6.00 1.15 5.86
N LEU A 218 6.68 1.90 6.73
CA LEU A 218 7.95 2.52 6.39
C LEU A 218 9.02 1.48 6.09
N PHE A 219 9.16 0.47 6.95
CA PHE A 219 10.14 -0.59 6.79
C PHE A 219 9.92 -1.40 5.51
N ALA A 220 8.70 -1.88 5.29
CA ALA A 220 8.35 -2.62 4.08
C ALA A 220 8.45 -1.75 2.83
N GLY A 221 8.02 -0.49 2.92
CA GLY A 221 8.07 0.49 1.84
C GLY A 221 9.50 0.80 1.39
N VAL A 222 10.41 1.11 2.31
CA VAL A 222 11.83 1.35 1.99
C VAL A 222 12.46 0.12 1.35
N ARG A 223 12.17 -1.08 1.89
CA ARG A 223 12.70 -2.33 1.32
C ARG A 223 12.15 -2.60 -0.07
N LEU A 224 10.85 -2.38 -0.30
CA LEU A 224 10.21 -2.52 -1.60
C LEU A 224 10.80 -1.56 -2.63
N MET A 225 10.99 -0.29 -2.27
CA MET A 225 11.60 0.70 -3.17
C MET A 225 13.00 0.26 -3.60
N ARG A 226 13.86 -0.17 -2.65
CA ARG A 226 15.20 -0.68 -2.98
C ARG A 226 15.18 -1.90 -3.90
N LEU A 227 14.20 -2.79 -3.72
CA LEU A 227 14.04 -3.97 -4.57
C LEU A 227 13.61 -3.58 -5.98
N LEU A 228 12.66 -2.65 -6.07
CA LEU A 228 12.12 -2.18 -7.34
C LEU A 228 13.17 -1.41 -8.14
N ASP A 229 14.02 -0.62 -7.48
CA ASP A 229 15.16 0.05 -8.13
C ASP A 229 16.14 -0.95 -8.73
N LYS A 230 16.47 -2.03 -8.00
CA LYS A 230 17.33 -3.11 -8.52
C LYS A 230 16.71 -3.80 -9.74
N HIS A 231 15.42 -4.13 -9.69
CA HIS A 231 14.73 -4.75 -10.82
C HIS A 231 14.58 -3.81 -12.01
N LEU A 232 14.37 -2.51 -11.76
CA LEU A 232 14.30 -1.49 -12.80
C LEU A 232 15.62 -1.34 -13.53
N LEU A 233 16.76 -1.39 -12.82
CA LEU A 233 18.08 -1.37 -13.46
C LEU A 233 18.25 -2.56 -14.39
N VAL A 234 17.95 -3.77 -13.93
CA VAL A 234 18.04 -4.99 -14.75
C VAL A 234 17.08 -4.97 -15.94
N GLN A 235 15.84 -4.50 -15.76
CA GLN A 235 14.86 -4.42 -16.85
C GLN A 235 15.12 -3.26 -17.82
N SER A 236 15.82 -2.20 -17.39
CA SER A 236 16.18 -1.09 -18.26
C SER A 236 17.08 -1.54 -19.42
N GLU A 237 17.88 -2.58 -19.20
CA GLU A 237 18.73 -3.20 -20.22
C GLU A 237 17.92 -3.92 -21.30
N LEU A 238 16.67 -4.35 -20.99
CA LEU A 238 15.80 -5.11 -21.88
C LEU A 238 14.86 -4.24 -22.74
N ARG A 239 14.93 -2.90 -22.63
CA ARG A 239 14.23 -1.82 -23.39
C ARG A 239 12.70 -1.86 -23.54
N VAL A 240 12.03 -3.00 -23.41
CA VAL A 240 10.58 -3.12 -23.62
C VAL A 240 9.87 -3.01 -22.26
N ASN A 241 9.03 -1.98 -22.08
CA ASN A 241 8.16 -1.69 -20.91
C ASN A 241 8.73 -0.87 -19.71
N ILE A 242 9.85 -0.15 -19.86
CA ILE A 242 10.43 0.67 -18.77
C ILE A 242 9.42 1.66 -18.15
N GLN A 243 8.59 2.32 -18.97
CA GLN A 243 7.63 3.32 -18.49
C GLN A 243 6.55 2.73 -17.58
N LYS A 244 6.04 1.53 -17.89
CA LYS A 244 4.99 0.87 -17.09
C LYS A 244 5.52 0.51 -15.71
N VAL A 245 6.75 0.01 -15.63
CA VAL A 245 7.39 -0.39 -14.36
C VAL A 245 7.73 0.83 -13.50
N LYS A 246 8.27 1.90 -14.11
CA LYS A 246 8.50 3.18 -13.40
C LYS A 246 7.22 3.76 -12.82
N THR A 247 6.12 3.67 -13.57
CA THR A 247 4.81 4.13 -13.09
C THR A 247 4.33 3.31 -11.90
N GLY A 248 4.45 1.98 -11.94
CA GLY A 248 4.12 1.12 -10.81
C GLY A 248 4.93 1.47 -9.56
N ALA A 249 6.23 1.75 -9.72
CA ALA A 249 7.11 2.19 -8.64
C ALA A 249 6.67 3.52 -8.03
N LEU A 250 6.33 4.49 -8.87
CA LEU A 250 5.86 5.80 -8.42
C LEU A 250 4.58 5.67 -7.57
N LYS A 251 3.61 4.85 -8.00
CA LYS A 251 2.36 4.63 -7.25
C LYS A 251 2.64 4.09 -5.85
N VAL A 252 3.46 3.05 -5.77
CA VAL A 252 3.86 2.43 -4.51
C VAL A 252 4.55 3.45 -3.60
N ARG A 253 5.45 4.27 -4.15
CA ARG A 253 6.17 5.32 -3.40
C ARG A 253 5.20 6.33 -2.80
N ILE A 254 4.24 6.81 -3.58
CA ILE A 254 3.24 7.78 -3.11
C ILE A 254 2.42 7.17 -1.96
N ILE A 255 1.89 5.96 -2.13
CA ILE A 255 1.06 5.31 -1.11
C ILE A 255 1.86 5.06 0.18
N VAL A 256 3.11 4.60 0.08
CA VAL A 256 3.98 4.38 1.24
C VAL A 256 4.26 5.70 1.97
N VAL A 257 4.65 6.75 1.26
CA VAL A 257 4.99 8.04 1.88
C VAL A 257 3.76 8.63 2.57
N VAL A 258 2.62 8.70 1.88
CA VAL A 258 1.36 9.25 2.42
C VAL A 258 0.84 8.39 3.58
N GLY A 259 0.86 7.07 3.43
CA GLY A 259 0.38 6.14 4.47
C GLY A 259 1.24 6.20 5.73
N THR A 260 2.57 6.19 5.59
CA THR A 260 3.48 6.34 6.73
C THR A 260 3.32 7.71 7.39
N SER A 261 3.33 8.81 6.62
CA SER A 261 3.20 10.15 7.21
C SER A 261 1.86 10.32 7.94
N CYS A 262 0.77 9.83 7.34
CA CYS A 262 -0.56 9.85 7.95
C CYS A 262 -0.58 9.08 9.28
N MET A 263 -0.07 7.84 9.31
CA MET A 263 -0.05 7.01 10.52
C MET A 263 0.80 7.61 11.65
N TRP A 264 1.95 8.21 11.31
CA TRP A 264 2.81 8.85 12.32
C TRP A 264 2.20 10.15 12.85
N ILE A 265 1.60 10.97 12.00
CA ILE A 265 0.88 12.18 12.43
C ILE A 265 -0.28 11.80 13.36
N PHE A 266 -1.07 10.79 12.99
CA PHE A 266 -2.14 10.28 13.86
C PHE A 266 -1.59 9.74 15.18
N ALA A 267 -0.55 8.91 15.16
CA ALA A 267 0.03 8.38 16.40
C ALA A 267 0.50 9.50 17.34
N PHE A 268 1.15 10.53 16.80
CA PHE A 268 1.58 11.69 17.57
C PHE A 268 0.40 12.47 18.15
N LEU A 269 -0.60 12.79 17.33
CA LEU A 269 -1.78 13.55 17.76
C LEU A 269 -2.62 12.79 18.78
N LEU A 270 -2.79 11.48 18.59
CA LEU A 270 -3.48 10.59 19.52
C LEU A 270 -2.78 10.51 20.88
N GLY A 271 -1.45 10.40 20.87
CA GLY A 271 -0.64 10.38 22.08
C GLY A 271 -0.64 11.73 22.81
N LEU A 272 -0.62 12.84 22.07
CA LEU A 272 -0.73 14.18 22.65
C LEU A 272 -2.14 14.40 23.24
N TYR A 273 -3.18 13.99 22.52
CA TYR A 273 -4.56 14.09 22.98
C TYR A 273 -4.81 13.22 24.21
N SER A 274 -4.23 12.01 24.30
CA SER A 274 -4.37 11.16 25.49
C SER A 274 -3.67 11.75 26.70
N ALA A 275 -2.50 12.37 26.53
CA ALA A 275 -1.73 12.97 27.62
C ALA A 275 -2.32 14.30 28.10
N CYS A 276 -2.90 15.10 27.19
CA CYS A 276 -3.32 16.49 27.48
C CYS A 276 -4.82 16.72 27.24
N ARG A 277 -5.66 15.67 27.36
CA ARG A 277 -7.09 15.75 27.00
C ARG A 277 -7.83 16.91 27.66
N GLU A 278 -7.65 17.10 28.96
CA GLU A 278 -8.35 18.14 29.72
C GLU A 278 -7.98 19.53 29.21
N ALA A 279 -6.68 19.81 29.06
CA ALA A 279 -6.18 21.06 28.52
C ALA A 279 -6.65 21.32 27.07
N VAL A 280 -6.78 20.27 26.27
CA VAL A 280 -7.31 20.38 24.89
C VAL A 280 -8.80 20.71 24.91
N MET A 281 -9.58 20.09 25.79
CA MET A 281 -11.03 20.30 25.84
C MET A 281 -11.44 21.65 26.40
N THR A 282 -10.69 22.21 27.36
CA THR A 282 -10.98 23.54 27.93
C THR A 282 -10.63 24.67 26.96
N ASN A 283 -9.69 24.46 26.03
CA ASN A 283 -9.32 25.49 25.05
C ASN A 283 -10.07 25.28 23.73
N GLN A 284 -11.05 26.15 23.45
CA GLN A 284 -11.84 26.15 22.21
C GLN A 284 -10.97 26.00 20.94
N VAL A 285 -9.89 26.79 20.83
CA VAL A 285 -9.06 26.81 19.62
C VAL A 285 -8.36 25.46 19.46
N THR A 286 -7.74 24.95 20.53
CA THR A 286 -7.04 23.67 20.48
C THR A 286 -8.00 22.51 20.20
N ASN A 287 -9.17 22.51 20.84
CA ASN A 287 -10.23 21.52 20.60
C ASN A 287 -10.64 21.49 19.13
N MET A 288 -10.88 22.67 18.52
CA MET A 288 -11.28 22.76 17.12
C MET A 288 -10.16 22.40 16.13
N VAL A 289 -8.90 22.77 16.43
CA VAL A 289 -7.76 22.35 15.60
C VAL A 289 -7.59 20.83 15.64
N VAL A 290 -7.66 20.23 16.83
CA VAL A 290 -7.60 18.76 16.96
C VAL A 290 -8.76 18.11 16.23
N ALA A 291 -9.99 18.62 16.39
CA ALA A 291 -11.16 18.13 15.67
C ALA A 291 -10.98 18.20 14.15
N ALA A 292 -10.51 19.33 13.62
CA ALA A 292 -10.28 19.52 12.19
C ALA A 292 -9.23 18.54 11.66
N VAL A 293 -8.09 18.42 12.32
CA VAL A 293 -7.05 17.48 11.89
C VAL A 293 -7.56 16.04 11.95
N TRP A 294 -8.29 15.68 12.99
CA TRP A 294 -8.84 14.33 13.16
C TRP A 294 -9.86 13.98 12.07
N LEU A 295 -10.77 14.90 11.76
CA LEU A 295 -11.83 14.70 10.77
C LEU A 295 -11.30 14.70 9.32
N PHE A 296 -10.27 15.50 9.02
CA PHE A 296 -9.77 15.65 7.65
C PHE A 296 -8.55 14.79 7.31
N ALA A 297 -7.75 14.35 8.28
CA ALA A 297 -6.53 13.60 7.97
C ALA A 297 -6.82 12.28 7.23
N GLY A 298 -7.90 11.58 7.58
CA GLY A 298 -8.34 10.38 6.87
C GLY A 298 -8.77 10.67 5.42
N PRO A 299 -9.76 11.55 5.17
CA PRO A 299 -10.18 11.95 3.83
C PRO A 299 -9.03 12.48 2.95
N ILE A 300 -8.14 13.30 3.50
CA ILE A 300 -6.95 13.81 2.78
C ILE A 300 -6.03 12.64 2.38
N ALA A 301 -5.78 11.71 3.28
CA ALA A 301 -4.97 10.53 2.96
C ALA A 301 -5.62 9.67 1.87
N THR A 302 -6.93 9.43 1.95
CA THR A 302 -7.65 8.67 0.92
C THR A 302 -7.66 9.37 -0.44
N PHE A 303 -7.77 10.70 -0.46
CA PHE A 303 -7.67 11.51 -1.68
C PHE A 303 -6.31 11.31 -2.38
N PHE A 304 -5.21 11.38 -1.65
CA PHE A 304 -3.89 11.14 -2.23
C PHE A 304 -3.71 9.69 -2.69
N VAL A 305 -4.28 8.73 -1.97
CA VAL A 305 -4.27 7.31 -2.37
C VAL A 305 -5.08 7.10 -3.66
N GLU A 306 -6.25 7.70 -3.78
CA GLU A 306 -7.08 7.65 -5.00
C GLU A 306 -6.36 8.27 -6.20
N ILE A 307 -5.74 9.44 -6.02
CA ILE A 307 -4.87 10.05 -7.04
C ILE A 307 -3.77 9.06 -7.43
N ALA A 308 -3.07 8.47 -6.46
CA ALA A 308 -2.00 7.51 -6.74
C ALA A 308 -2.49 6.32 -7.58
N VAL A 309 -3.70 5.82 -7.32
CA VAL A 309 -4.31 4.73 -8.10
C VAL A 309 -4.65 5.19 -9.52
N LEU A 310 -5.18 6.40 -9.68
CA LEU A 310 -5.59 7.00 -10.94
C LEU A 310 -4.44 7.44 -11.85
N ILE A 311 -3.23 7.66 -11.34
CA ILE A 311 -2.08 8.07 -12.15
C ILE A 311 -1.86 7.09 -13.32
N ASN A 312 -2.05 7.57 -14.55
CA ASN A 312 -1.72 6.86 -15.76
C ASN A 312 -0.21 6.99 -16.09
N PRO A 313 0.37 6.04 -16.83
CA PRO A 313 1.79 6.09 -17.18
C PRO A 313 2.20 7.35 -17.95
N GLU A 314 1.29 7.92 -18.75
CA GLU A 314 1.51 9.19 -19.46
C GLU A 314 1.67 10.37 -18.49
N ILE A 315 0.80 10.45 -17.48
CA ILE A 315 0.84 11.48 -16.43
C ILE A 315 2.08 11.30 -15.55
N ALA A 316 2.45 10.05 -15.24
CA ALA A 316 3.65 9.74 -14.49
C ALA A 316 4.93 10.16 -15.22
N ALA A 317 4.98 10.03 -16.55
CA ALA A 317 6.11 10.50 -17.35
C ALA A 317 6.29 12.02 -17.27
N GLN A 318 5.19 12.78 -17.24
CA GLN A 318 5.23 14.23 -17.06
C GLN A 318 5.66 14.64 -15.65
N LEU A 319 5.15 13.98 -14.61
CA LEU A 319 5.57 14.23 -13.22
C LEU A 319 7.03 13.87 -12.96
N GLY A 320 7.57 12.85 -13.66
CA GLY A 320 8.96 12.44 -13.52
C GLY A 320 9.96 13.54 -13.87
N HIS A 321 9.61 14.47 -14.76
CA HIS A 321 10.45 15.61 -15.11
C HIS A 321 10.41 16.73 -14.03
N LEU A 322 9.42 16.72 -13.14
CA LEU A 322 9.26 17.70 -12.05
C LEU A 322 9.87 17.25 -10.73
N SER A 323 10.43 16.04 -10.66
CA SER A 323 11.09 15.53 -9.45
C SER A 323 12.33 16.36 -9.14
N PHE A 324 12.20 17.27 -8.16
CA PHE A 324 13.25 17.91 -7.36
C PHE A 324 14.64 17.38 -7.66
N GLY A 325 15.28 18.00 -8.66
CA GLY A 325 16.69 17.78 -8.93
C GLY A 325 17.46 18.16 -7.67
N SER A 326 18.05 17.15 -7.02
CA SER A 326 19.19 17.35 -6.14
C SER A 326 20.31 17.92 -7.00
N SER A 327 20.33 19.25 -7.14
CA SER A 327 21.40 20.03 -7.73
C SER A 327 22.62 19.92 -6.82
N SER A 328 23.33 18.81 -6.89
CA SER A 328 24.62 18.60 -6.20
C SER A 328 25.42 17.55 -6.97
N ASP A 329 25.63 17.79 -8.25
CA ASP A 329 26.70 17.14 -9.00
C ASP A 329 27.52 18.24 -9.69
N SER A 330 28.09 19.12 -8.85
CA SER A 330 29.20 19.98 -9.23
C SER A 330 30.42 19.09 -9.49
N ARG A 331 30.46 18.49 -10.68
CA ARG A 331 31.72 17.99 -11.25
C ARG A 331 32.65 19.18 -11.39
N MET A 332 33.67 19.22 -10.53
CA MET A 332 34.87 19.99 -10.75
C MET A 332 35.45 19.61 -12.12
N SER A 333 35.44 20.57 -13.03
CA SER A 333 36.17 20.53 -14.29
C SER A 333 37.66 20.57 -13.99
N HIS A 334 38.36 19.47 -14.29
CA HIS A 334 39.81 19.45 -14.46
C HIS A 334 40.11 19.61 -15.95
N ASP A 335 40.80 20.71 -16.28
CA ASP A 335 41.61 21.01 -17.46
C ASP A 335 41.15 20.61 -18.88
N GLN A 336 40.86 21.63 -19.69
CA GLN A 336 41.52 21.73 -21.00
C GLN A 336 41.79 23.20 -21.39
N LEU A 337 43.09 23.51 -21.45
CA LEU A 337 43.67 24.71 -22.02
C LEU A 337 43.28 24.89 -23.50
N GLY A 338 42.99 26.15 -23.85
CA GLY A 338 43.60 26.80 -25.01
C GLY A 338 42.88 26.67 -26.37
N SER A 339 42.02 27.64 -26.69
CA SER A 339 42.17 28.44 -27.92
C SER A 339 41.10 29.54 -27.97
N ASN A 340 41.58 30.76 -28.13
CA ASN A 340 40.82 31.98 -28.34
C ASN A 340 39.91 31.88 -29.59
N SER A 341 38.68 32.40 -29.52
CA SER A 341 38.33 33.67 -30.20
C SER A 341 36.81 33.95 -30.17
N ARG A 342 36.53 35.15 -29.66
CA ARG A 342 35.30 35.94 -29.60
C ARG A 342 34.29 35.73 -30.74
N LYS A 343 33.02 35.55 -30.39
CA LYS A 343 31.95 36.50 -30.75
C LYS A 343 30.70 36.28 -29.87
N LEU A 344 30.42 37.30 -29.07
CA LEU A 344 29.26 37.48 -28.21
C LEU A 344 28.23 38.29 -28.99
N THR A 345 27.02 37.78 -29.20
CA THR A 345 25.82 38.60 -29.42
C THR A 345 24.58 37.87 -28.92
N SER A 346 24.04 38.42 -27.82
CA SER A 346 22.62 38.54 -27.45
C SER A 346 21.68 37.37 -27.76
N PHE A 347 21.32 36.61 -26.72
CA PHE A 347 20.13 35.76 -26.73
C PHE A 347 18.96 36.55 -26.15
N GLU A 348 18.04 36.93 -27.02
CA GLU A 348 16.82 37.68 -26.75
C GLU A 348 15.71 36.70 -26.29
N LEU A 349 14.98 37.10 -25.26
CA LEU A 349 13.93 36.33 -24.61
C LEU A 349 12.63 36.42 -25.45
N GLY A 350 12.48 35.52 -26.42
CA GLY A 350 11.27 35.43 -27.26
C GLY A 350 10.16 34.59 -26.65
N LEU A 351 9.31 35.18 -25.81
CA LEU A 351 7.95 34.68 -25.57
C LEU A 351 7.14 34.92 -26.87
N SER A 352 6.80 33.86 -27.59
CA SER A 352 5.87 33.95 -28.73
C SER A 352 4.78 32.90 -28.64
N THR A 353 3.60 33.41 -28.34
CA THR A 353 2.28 32.82 -28.51
C THR A 353 2.08 32.33 -29.95
N LYS A 354 1.76 31.04 -30.12
CA LYS A 354 1.08 30.57 -31.33
C LYS A 354 0.15 29.40 -31.05
N ALA A 355 -1.07 29.76 -30.68
CA ALA A 355 -2.24 28.98 -31.00
C ALA A 355 -2.52 29.12 -32.51
N LYS A 356 -2.59 28.00 -33.25
CA LYS A 356 -3.55 27.81 -34.35
C LYS A 356 -3.49 26.38 -34.92
N SER A 357 -4.65 25.74 -34.79
CA SER A 357 -5.30 24.85 -35.76
C SER A 357 -4.45 23.85 -36.53
N THR A 358 -4.63 22.55 -36.23
CA THR A 358 -4.77 21.54 -37.29
C THR A 358 -5.74 20.48 -36.80
N GLN A 359 -6.98 20.60 -37.25
CA GLN A 359 -8.02 19.59 -37.21
C GLN A 359 -8.11 19.01 -38.62
N SER A 360 -7.75 17.75 -38.79
CA SER A 360 -8.42 16.76 -39.68
C SER A 360 -7.51 15.57 -39.91
N ASN A 361 -8.14 14.39 -39.96
CA ASN A 361 -7.60 13.08 -40.34
C ASN A 361 -6.97 12.24 -39.22
N PHE A 362 -7.82 11.69 -38.35
CA PHE A 362 -7.60 10.32 -37.85
C PHE A 362 -8.93 9.67 -37.43
N ILE A 363 -9.68 9.19 -38.43
CA ILE A 363 -10.67 8.13 -38.23
C ILE A 363 -10.16 6.96 -39.09
N THR A 364 -10.14 5.77 -38.50
CA THR A 364 -9.75 4.46 -39.06
C THR A 364 -8.36 3.98 -38.63
N SER A 365 -8.25 3.51 -37.37
CA SER A 365 -7.55 2.26 -37.00
C SER A 365 -7.39 2.15 -35.48
N THR A 366 -8.43 1.73 -34.76
CA THR A 366 -8.32 1.23 -33.38
C THR A 366 -9.13 -0.05 -33.24
N LEU A 367 -8.67 -1.07 -33.95
CA LEU A 367 -9.10 -2.46 -33.82
C LEU A 367 -7.86 -3.32 -34.01
N GLN A 368 -6.94 -3.27 -33.05
CA GLN A 368 -5.87 -4.26 -32.93
C GLN A 368 -5.21 -4.21 -31.54
N LEU A 369 -5.43 -5.31 -30.81
CA LEU A 369 -4.70 -5.84 -29.64
C LEU A 369 -4.40 -4.89 -28.47
N ASP A 370 -5.30 -4.89 -27.49
CA ASP A 370 -4.88 -4.83 -26.08
C ASP A 370 -4.91 -6.28 -25.57
N GLU A 371 -3.84 -7.02 -25.85
CA GLU A 371 -3.65 -8.38 -25.33
C GLU A 371 -3.17 -8.28 -23.87
N ASP A 372 -3.94 -8.92 -23.00
CA ASP A 372 -3.80 -9.02 -21.56
C ASP A 372 -2.36 -9.14 -21.05
N VAL A 373 -1.89 -8.12 -20.32
CA VAL A 373 -0.73 -8.25 -19.44
C VAL A 373 -1.20 -8.41 -18.01
N ARG A 374 -1.35 -9.68 -17.60
CA ARG A 374 -1.17 -10.05 -16.19
C ARG A 374 0.14 -9.43 -15.70
N PHE A 375 0.10 -8.69 -14.60
CA PHE A 375 1.27 -8.56 -13.72
C PHE A 375 1.54 -9.92 -13.06
N SER A 376 1.92 -10.92 -13.86
CA SER A 376 2.65 -12.07 -13.37
C SER A 376 4.13 -11.74 -13.57
N PHE A 377 4.90 -11.76 -12.49
CA PHE A 377 6.35 -11.86 -12.59
C PHE A 377 6.71 -13.21 -13.22
N ASN A 378 6.61 -13.33 -14.54
CA ASN A 378 7.18 -14.45 -15.26
C ASN A 378 8.69 -14.21 -15.32
N ILE A 379 9.35 -14.63 -14.24
CA ILE A 379 10.79 -14.85 -14.25
C ILE A 379 11.02 -16.00 -15.22
N ILE A 380 11.71 -15.71 -16.33
CA ILE A 380 12.35 -16.73 -17.16
C ILE A 380 13.32 -17.46 -16.23
N LYS A 381 12.95 -18.66 -15.78
CA LYS A 381 13.86 -19.55 -15.04
C LYS A 381 15.06 -19.83 -15.92
N ARG A 382 16.26 -19.40 -15.51
CA ARG A 382 17.49 -19.95 -16.06
C ARG A 382 17.57 -21.44 -15.66
N PRO A 383 18.02 -22.34 -16.55
CA PRO A 383 18.04 -23.78 -16.28
C PRO A 383 19.11 -24.24 -15.26
N GLU A 384 19.88 -23.35 -14.65
CA GLU A 384 21.12 -23.73 -13.94
C GLU A 384 20.96 -23.96 -12.42
N ASP A 385 19.80 -23.66 -11.81
CA ASP A 385 19.60 -23.82 -10.35
C ASP A 385 18.81 -25.09 -9.97
N SER A 386 19.05 -26.20 -10.69
CA SER A 386 18.46 -27.53 -10.42
C SER A 386 19.47 -28.51 -9.81
N MET A 387 20.35 -28.02 -8.93
CA MET A 387 21.23 -28.87 -8.13
C MET A 387 21.06 -28.44 -6.67
N ASP A 388 20.10 -29.07 -5.98
CA ASP A 388 20.06 -29.21 -4.51
C ASP A 388 18.76 -29.93 -4.09
N VAL A 389 18.63 -31.20 -4.47
CA VAL A 389 17.77 -32.19 -3.76
C VAL A 389 18.43 -33.55 -3.93
N LEU A 390 19.39 -33.88 -3.07
CA LEU A 390 19.82 -35.26 -2.80
C LEU A 390 20.70 -35.29 -1.54
N LEU A 391 20.04 -35.24 -0.38
CA LEU A 391 20.60 -35.81 0.84
C LEU A 391 19.47 -36.45 1.65
N LEU A 392 19.77 -37.67 2.12
CA LEU A 392 19.01 -38.57 2.98
C LEU A 392 18.03 -39.53 2.27
N ASP A 393 18.54 -40.70 1.88
CA ASP A 393 18.21 -41.93 2.63
C ASP A 393 19.29 -43.00 2.36
N GLU A 394 20.14 -43.22 3.36
CA GLU A 394 21.13 -44.29 3.38
C GLU A 394 20.54 -45.41 4.26
N LYS A 395 20.05 -46.47 3.62
CA LYS A 395 19.84 -47.74 4.29
C LYS A 395 20.23 -48.88 3.37
N GLU A 396 21.35 -49.51 3.77
CA GLU A 396 21.87 -50.75 3.23
C GLU A 396 20.80 -51.86 3.28
N SER A 397 20.64 -52.59 2.17
CA SER A 397 20.64 -54.05 2.25
C SER A 397 21.15 -54.66 0.96
N VAL A 398 22.06 -55.59 1.17
CA VAL A 398 22.84 -56.37 0.22
C VAL A 398 21.94 -57.33 -0.55
N SER A 399 22.07 -57.35 -1.89
CA SER A 399 21.77 -58.56 -2.67
C SER A 399 22.67 -58.64 -3.92
N ILE A 400 23.27 -59.81 -4.06
CA ILE A 400 24.17 -60.25 -5.13
C ILE A 400 23.33 -60.57 -6.37
N SER A 401 23.69 -60.05 -7.54
CA SER A 401 23.39 -60.71 -8.82
C SER A 401 24.26 -60.20 -9.97
N ASN A 402 24.39 -61.10 -10.94
CA ASN A 402 25.46 -61.24 -11.90
C ASN A 402 25.59 -60.14 -12.96
N ASP A 403 26.85 -60.06 -13.39
CA ASP A 403 27.40 -59.48 -14.60
C ASP A 403 26.50 -59.65 -15.85
N SER A 404 25.99 -58.53 -16.35
CA SER A 404 25.69 -58.31 -17.78
C SER A 404 25.68 -56.80 -18.02
N GLY A 405 26.27 -56.38 -19.13
CA GLY A 405 26.77 -55.03 -19.40
C GLY A 405 25.91 -53.87 -18.88
N LYS A 406 26.42 -53.17 -17.86
CA LYS A 406 25.84 -51.93 -17.37
C LYS A 406 26.09 -50.81 -18.36
N LEU A 407 25.09 -50.53 -19.19
CA LEU A 407 24.90 -49.23 -19.82
C LEU A 407 25.01 -48.16 -18.71
N THR A 408 25.78 -47.11 -18.96
CA THR A 408 25.96 -46.05 -17.97
C THR A 408 24.60 -45.41 -17.65
N LYS A 409 24.39 -44.96 -16.40
CA LYS A 409 23.14 -44.30 -15.97
C LYS A 409 22.76 -43.13 -16.91
N VAL A 410 23.77 -42.49 -17.49
CA VAL A 410 23.65 -41.44 -18.51
C VAL A 410 22.98 -41.97 -19.78
N GLU A 411 23.36 -43.16 -20.27
CA GLU A 411 22.77 -43.75 -21.47
C GLU A 411 21.32 -44.22 -21.24
N GLN A 412 20.99 -44.70 -20.04
CA GLN A 412 19.59 -45.03 -19.68
C GLN A 412 18.71 -43.77 -19.64
N GLU A 413 19.21 -42.67 -19.08
CA GLU A 413 18.48 -41.40 -19.06
C GLU A 413 18.36 -40.79 -20.46
N GLN A 414 19.39 -40.93 -21.30
CA GLN A 414 19.38 -40.49 -22.69
C GLN A 414 18.38 -41.29 -23.55
N GLN A 415 18.28 -42.60 -23.34
CA GLN A 415 17.27 -43.44 -24.02
C GLN A 415 15.86 -43.09 -23.56
N LYS A 416 15.65 -42.82 -22.27
CA LYS A 416 14.35 -42.39 -21.73
C LYS A 416 13.93 -41.02 -22.26
N TYR A 417 14.88 -40.09 -22.38
CA TYR A 417 14.67 -38.79 -23.00
C TYR A 417 14.30 -38.90 -24.48
N ASN A 418 15.02 -39.73 -25.24
CA ASN A 418 14.76 -39.96 -26.66
C ASN A 418 13.40 -40.65 -26.91
N ALA A 419 12.98 -41.54 -26.02
CA ALA A 419 11.67 -42.19 -26.09
C ALA A 419 10.49 -41.24 -25.82
N THR A 420 10.71 -40.18 -25.01
CA THR A 420 9.63 -39.28 -24.58
C THR A 420 9.38 -38.14 -25.58
N ILE A 421 10.37 -37.80 -26.42
CA ILE A 421 10.33 -36.60 -27.28
C ILE A 421 9.97 -36.92 -28.74
N GLY A 422 9.80 -38.21 -29.09
CA GLY A 422 9.30 -38.62 -30.42
C GLY A 422 10.15 -38.10 -31.60
N ARG A 423 11.41 -37.72 -31.34
CA ARG A 423 12.29 -37.09 -32.33
C ARG A 423 13.57 -37.92 -32.45
N VAL A 424 13.50 -38.93 -33.30
CA VAL A 424 14.68 -39.69 -33.75
C VAL A 424 15.56 -38.74 -34.56
N ARG A 425 16.63 -38.21 -33.94
CA ARG A 425 17.74 -37.62 -34.70
C ARG A 425 18.71 -38.75 -35.04
N THR A 426 18.88 -38.99 -36.33
CA THR A 426 19.95 -39.84 -36.86
C THR A 426 21.31 -39.27 -36.44
N PRO A 427 22.26 -40.11 -36.00
CA PRO A 427 23.62 -39.65 -35.71
C PRO A 427 24.32 -39.20 -37.00
N PRO A 428 25.24 -38.22 -36.93
CA PRO A 428 26.02 -37.79 -38.08
C PRO A 428 26.96 -38.92 -38.54
N PRO A 429 27.24 -39.03 -39.85
CA PRO A 429 28.12 -40.07 -40.37
C PRO A 429 29.55 -39.92 -39.83
N PHE A 430 30.09 -41.04 -39.35
CA PHE A 430 31.49 -41.18 -38.98
C PHE A 430 32.38 -40.85 -40.19
N ARG A 431 33.25 -39.84 -40.03
CA ARG A 431 34.31 -39.52 -40.99
C ARG A 431 35.49 -40.44 -40.69
N THR A 432 35.62 -41.51 -41.46
CA THR A 432 36.79 -42.39 -41.46
C THR A 432 37.96 -41.67 -42.13
N ASN A 433 38.98 -41.32 -41.35
CA ASN A 433 40.28 -40.94 -41.90
C ASN A 433 41.00 -42.22 -42.33
N ALA A 434 41.12 -42.43 -43.63
CA ALA A 434 41.97 -43.46 -44.22
C ALA A 434 43.44 -43.04 -44.08
N SER A 435 44.19 -43.74 -43.23
CA SER A 435 45.64 -43.71 -43.22
C SER A 435 46.15 -44.70 -44.28
N SER A 436 46.73 -44.18 -45.35
CA SER A 436 47.49 -44.93 -46.34
C SER A 436 48.86 -45.30 -45.78
N SER A 437 49.12 -46.59 -45.57
CA SER A 437 50.44 -47.16 -45.40
C SER A 437 50.67 -48.21 -46.48
N GLU A 438 51.27 -47.80 -47.61
CA GLU A 438 51.86 -48.72 -48.57
C GLU A 438 53.37 -48.78 -48.30
N ASN A 439 53.81 -49.94 -47.82
CA ASN A 439 55.18 -50.42 -47.93
C ASN A 439 55.13 -51.60 -48.91
N SER A 440 55.77 -51.45 -50.07
CA SER A 440 56.20 -52.59 -50.87
C SER A 440 57.59 -52.28 -51.44
N SER A 441 58.57 -52.95 -50.84
CA SER A 441 59.91 -53.20 -51.34
C SER A 441 59.88 -54.05 -52.61
N VAL A 442 60.52 -53.59 -53.68
CA VAL A 442 61.15 -54.43 -54.70
C VAL A 442 62.48 -53.76 -55.08
N LEU A 443 63.54 -54.57 -54.99
CA LEU A 443 64.99 -54.36 -55.24
C LEU A 443 65.83 -53.82 -54.09
#